data_AF-A0A1X7KZW0-F1
#
_entry.id   AF-A0A1X7KZW0-F1
#
_cell.length_a   1.000
_cell.length_b   1.000
_cell.length_c   1.000
_cell.angle_alpha   90.00
_cell.angle_beta   90.00
_cell.angle_gamma   90.00
#
_symmetry.space_group_name_H-M   'P 1'
#
loop_
_entity.id
_entity.type
_entity.pdbx_description
1 polymer ?
#
loop_
_entity_poly.entity_id
_entity_poly.type
_entity_poly.pdbx_seq_one_letter_code
_entity_poly.pdbx_strand_id
1 'polypeptide(L)' 'MKHIFFIAETKGTMDSLELRPIEQAKISCAKKLFTEISTNGVKYHEVDSYQSLLMVMETL' A
#
# COMPACT_ATOMS: atom_id res chain seq x y z
N MET A 1 5.05 -10.70 -19.04
CA MET A 1 5.84 -10.77 -17.79
C MET A 1 5.39 -9.61 -16.90
N LYS A 2 5.00 -9.87 -15.65
CA LYS A 2 4.61 -8.84 -14.67
C LYS A 2 5.69 -8.77 -13.58
N HIS A 3 6.12 -7.57 -13.22
CA HIS A 3 7.05 -7.36 -12.11
C HIS A 3 6.30 -6.76 -10.92
N ILE A 4 6.50 -7.32 -9.73
CA ILE A 4 5.87 -6.86 -8.50
C ILE A 4 6.96 -6.23 -7.63
N PHE A 5 6.71 -5.00 -7.20
CA PHE A 5 7.58 -4.26 -6.29
C PHE A 5 6.81 -4.02 -4.99
N PHE A 6 7.46 -4.30 -3.86
CA PHE A 6 6.87 -4.12 -2.54
C PHE A 6 7.47 -2.91 -1.85
N ILE A 7 6.60 -2.11 -1.24
CA ILE A 7 6.98 -1.01 -0.36
C ILE A 7 6.41 -1.35 1.01
N ALA A 8 7.29 -1.55 1.98
CA ALA A 8 6.90 -1.87 3.35
C ALA A 8 7.11 -0.65 4.25
N GLU A 9 6.09 -0.31 5.02
CA GLU A 9 6.20 0.68 6.10
C GLU A 9 6.41 -0.07 7.43
N THR A 10 7.42 0.33 8.18
CA THR A 10 7.68 -0.23 9.52
C THR A 10 6.87 0.53 10.55
N LYS A 11 5.88 -0.14 11.14
CA LYS A 11 5.00 0.38 12.19
C LYS A 11 5.03 -0.50 13.42
N GLY A 12 4.71 0.09 14.56
CA GLY A 12 4.61 -0.64 15.84
C GLY A 12 3.43 -1.61 15.87
N THR A 13 2.37 -1.33 15.12
CA THR A 13 1.15 -2.15 15.04
C THR A 13 0.43 -1.93 13.71
N MET A 14 -0.33 -2.93 13.25
CA MET A 14 -1.24 -2.82 12.10
C MET A 14 -2.60 -2.22 12.48
N ASP A 15 -2.93 -2.15 13.77
CA ASP A 15 -4.21 -1.65 14.24
C ASP A 15 -4.32 -0.14 13.98
N SER A 16 -5.29 0.24 13.14
CA SER A 16 -5.49 1.62 12.70
C SER A 16 -5.82 2.57 13.86
N LEU A 17 -6.45 2.07 14.92
CA LEU A 17 -6.80 2.86 16.11
C LEU A 17 -5.57 3.21 16.96
N GLU A 18 -4.52 2.40 16.86
CA GLU A 18 -3.29 2.52 17.65
C GLU A 18 -2.13 3.19 16.87
N LEU A 19 -2.36 3.55 15.60
CA LEU A 19 -1.36 4.23 14.80
C LEU A 19 -1.10 5.63 15.34
N ARG A 20 0.17 5.95 15.57
CA ARG A 20 0.57 7.30 15.98
C ARG A 20 0.25 8.29 14.86
N PRO A 21 -0.01 9.57 15.18
CA PRO A 21 -0.30 10.58 14.16
C PRO A 21 0.74 10.67 13.03
N ILE A 22 2.02 10.43 13.36
CA ILE A 22 3.10 10.40 12.38
C ILE A 22 2.99 9.20 11.41
N GLU A 23 2.54 8.03 11.87
CA GLU A 23 2.32 6.85 11.02
C GLU A 23 1.13 7.09 10.10
N GLN A 24 0.05 7.69 10.61
CA GLN A 24 -1.09 8.09 9.78
C GLN A 24 -0.70 9.11 8.70
N ALA A 25 0.12 10.10 9.05
CA ALA A 25 0.63 11.07 8.08
C ALA A 25 1.46 10.40 6.98
N LYS A 26 2.36 9.47 7.34
CA LYS A 26 3.14 8.69 6.35
C LYS A 26 2.23 7.92 5.39
N ILE A 27 1.23 7.20 5.93
CA ILE A 27 0.29 6.42 5.13
C ILE A 27 -0.49 7.33 4.18
N SER A 28 -1.00 8.46 4.67
CA SER A 28 -1.72 9.45 3.85
C SER A 28 -0.86 10.00 2.72
N CYS A 29 0.37 10.41 3.02
CA CYS A 29 1.32 10.91 2.01
C CYS A 29 1.67 9.84 0.98
N ALA A 30 1.94 8.60 1.39
CA ALA A 30 2.23 7.50 0.49
C ALA A 30 1.04 7.20 -0.42
N LYS A 31 -0.18 7.11 0.12
CA LYS A 31 -1.40 6.89 -0.66
C LYS A 31 -1.57 7.95 -1.74
N LYS A 32 -1.44 9.23 -1.38
CA LYS A 32 -1.54 10.33 -2.33
C LYS A 32 -0.50 10.21 -3.44
N LEU A 33 0.77 10.10 -3.07
CA LEU A 33 1.88 9.99 -4.02
C LEU A 33 1.71 8.81 -4.97
N PHE A 34 1.45 7.61 -4.43
CA PHE A 34 1.40 6.40 -5.24
C PHE A 34 0.14 6.29 -6.10
N THR A 35 -0.96 6.91 -5.65
CA THR A 35 -2.15 7.05 -6.49
C THR A 35 -1.89 8.00 -7.66
N GLU A 36 -1.20 9.12 -7.42
CA GLU A 36 -0.86 10.08 -8.48
C GLU A 36 0.10 9.51 -9.55
N ILE A 37 1.02 8.62 -9.17
CA ILE A 37 1.92 7.94 -10.13
C ILE A 37 1.31 6.66 -10.73
N SER A 38 0.13 6.23 -10.29
CA SER A 38 -0.56 5.05 -10.81
C SER A 38 -1.07 5.35 -12.22
N THR A 39 -0.40 4.77 -13.22
CA THR A 39 -0.68 4.98 -14.66
C THR A 39 -1.16 3.68 -15.30
N ASN A 40 -1.25 3.63 -16.63
CA ASN A 40 -1.55 2.37 -17.33
C ASN A 40 -0.38 1.38 -17.31
N GLY A 41 0.85 1.85 -17.16
CA GLY A 41 2.05 1.00 -17.12
C GLY A 41 2.47 0.54 -15.72
N VAL A 42 2.00 1.24 -14.67
CA VAL A 42 2.30 0.93 -13.26
C VAL A 42 1.04 1.10 -12.44
N LYS A 43 0.62 0.04 -11.74
CA LYS A 43 -0.57 0.07 -10.86
C LYS A 43 -0.14 0.01 -9.40
N TYR A 44 -0.65 0.93 -8.61
CA TYR A 44 -0.49 0.93 -7.15
C TYR A 44 -1.72 0.36 -6.45
N HIS A 45 -1.47 -0.47 -5.45
CA HIS A 45 -2.47 -0.97 -4.51
C HIS A 45 -1.88 -1.02 -3.10
N GLU A 46 -2.70 -0.69 -2.11
CA GLU A 46 -2.39 -0.93 -0.70
C GLU A 46 -2.85 -2.33 -0.31
N VAL A 47 -2.01 -3.06 0.43
CA VAL A 47 -2.31 -4.39 0.95
C VAL A 47 -1.85 -4.47 2.41
N ASP A 48 -2.59 -5.23 3.20
CA ASP A 48 -2.40 -5.39 4.64
C ASP A 48 -2.24 -6.85 5.09
N SER A 49 -2.47 -7.79 4.17
CA SER A 49 -2.44 -9.22 4.43
C SER A 49 -2.09 -9.97 3.14
N TYR A 50 -1.69 -11.22 3.30
CA TYR A 50 -1.46 -12.09 2.15
C TYR A 50 -2.73 -12.28 1.30
N GLN A 51 -3.89 -12.32 1.97
CA GLN A 51 -5.18 -12.46 1.29
C GLN A 51 -5.52 -11.23 0.45
N SER A 52 -5.32 -10.00 0.98
CA SER A 52 -5.56 -8.78 0.20
C SER A 52 -4.59 -8.66 -0.98
N LEU A 53 -3.34 -9.11 -0.82
CA LEU A 53 -2.40 -9.23 -1.94
C LEU A 53 -2.90 -10.16 -3.04
N LEU A 54 -3.33 -11.38 -2.70
CA LEU A 54 -3.83 -12.34 -3.70
C LEU A 54 -5.05 -11.80 -4.45
N MET A 55 -5.99 -11.17 -3.73
CA MET A 55 -7.17 -10.55 -4.34
C MET A 55 -6.78 -9.46 -5.34
N VAL A 56 -5.81 -8.60 -5.00
CA VAL A 56 -5.29 -7.60 -5.94
C VAL A 56 -4.66 -8.27 -7.15
N MET A 57 -3.85 -9.32 -6.96
CA MET A 57 -3.17 -10.02 -8.04
C MET A 57 -4.13 -10.69 -9.03
N GLU A 58 -5.31 -11.13 -8.61
CA GLU A 58 -6.35 -11.67 -9.50
C GLU A 58 -6.98 -10.60 -10.40
N THR A 59 -6.97 -9.33 -9.98
CA THR A 59 -7.57 -8.21 -10.72
C THR A 59 -6.61 -7.48 -11.66
N LEU A 60 -5.30 -7.74 -11.54
CA LEU A 60 -4.23 -7.17 -12.37
C LEU A 60 -4.00 -7.98 -13.65
#